data_AF-A0A101J521-F1
#
_entry.id   AF-A0A101J521-F1
#
_cell.length_a   1.000
_cell.length_b   1.000
_cell.length_c   1.000
_cell.angle_alpha   90.00
_cell.angle_beta   90.00
_cell.angle_gamma   90.00
#
_symmetry.space_group_name_H-M   'P 1'
#
loop_
_entity.id
_entity.type
_entity.pdbx_description
1 polymer ?
#
loop_
_entity_poly.entity_id
_entity_poly.type
_entity_poly.pdbx_seq_one_letter_code
_entity_poly.pdbx_strand_id
1 'polypeptide(L)' 'MNQSFTKLWNITFLVVGPLWALFVWMVWTSGQLKTPQHEIMFFSVVVPGFILIYLSGFLIAKRHAKKQRSIS' A
#
# COMPACT_ATOMS: atom_id res chain seq x y z
N MET A 1 -17.60 0.65 -19.82
CA MET A 1 -16.58 1.50 -19.16
C MET A 1 -15.25 0.76 -19.16
N ASN A 2 -14.27 1.20 -19.96
CA ASN A 2 -12.94 0.59 -19.99
C ASN A 2 -12.13 1.13 -18.79
N GLN A 3 -12.36 0.59 -17.60
CA GLN A 3 -11.58 0.98 -16.42
C GLN A 3 -10.19 0.34 -16.51
N SER A 4 -9.18 1.16 -16.78
CA SER A 4 -7.78 0.74 -16.66
C SER A 4 -7.53 0.29 -15.22
N PHE A 5 -6.91 -0.89 -15.06
CA PHE A 5 -6.51 -1.45 -13.76
C PHE A 5 -5.85 -0.40 -12.86
N THR A 6 -4.99 0.45 -13.42
CA THR A 6 -4.29 1.52 -12.69
C THR A 6 -5.26 2.53 -12.06
N LYS A 7 -6.34 2.87 -12.76
CA LYS A 7 -7.35 3.82 -12.23
C LYS A 7 -8.09 3.20 -11.06
N LEU A 8 -8.50 1.93 -11.17
CA LEU A 8 -9.15 1.22 -10.08
C LEU A 8 -8.22 1.09 -8.87
N TRP A 9 -6.96 0.72 -9.10
CA TRP A 9 -5.94 0.59 -8.06
C TRP A 9 -5.72 1.89 -7.29
N ASN A 10 -5.62 3.02 -7.98
CA ASN A 10 -5.49 4.33 -7.34
C ASN A 10 -6.74 4.70 -6.52
N ILE A 11 -7.95 4.38 -7.01
CA ILE A 11 -9.19 4.61 -6.26
C ILE A 11 -9.23 3.75 -4.98
N THR A 12 -8.80 2.48 -5.07
CA THR A 12 -8.67 1.62 -3.89
C THR A 12 -7.76 2.24 -2.85
N PHE A 13 -6.59 2.75 -3.25
CA PHE A 13 -5.64 3.37 -2.31
C PHE A 13 -6.09 4.74 -1.78
N LEU A 14 -6.98 5.46 -2.49
CA LEU A 14 -7.65 6.64 -1.94
C LEU A 14 -8.54 6.32 -0.74
N VAL A 15 -9.11 5.10 -0.68
CA VAL A 15 -9.96 4.65 0.45
C VAL A 15 -9.14 3.90 1.50
N VAL A 16 -8.26 3.00 1.06
CA VAL A 16 -7.43 2.16 1.94
C VAL A 16 -6.38 3.01 2.66
N GLY A 17 -5.82 4.04 2.03
CA GLY A 17 -4.81 4.91 2.65
C GLY A 17 -5.30 5.58 3.94
N PRO A 18 -6.44 6.28 3.95
CA PRO A 18 -7.02 6.85 5.16
C PRO A 18 -7.34 5.81 6.25
N LEU A 19 -7.92 4.66 5.87
CA LEU A 19 -8.22 3.58 6.82
C LEU A 19 -6.95 3.01 7.45
N TRP A 20 -5.93 2.80 6.63
CA TRP A 20 -4.63 2.34 7.09
C TRP A 20 -3.97 3.37 8.02
N ALA A 21 -4.00 4.66 7.67
CA ALA A 21 -3.48 5.73 8.53
C ALA A 21 -4.21 5.78 9.88
N LEU A 22 -5.53 5.56 9.89
CA LEU A 22 -6.31 5.45 11.12
C LEU A 22 -5.86 4.26 11.98
N PHE A 23 -5.62 3.09 11.39
CA PHE A 23 -5.09 1.94 12.13
C PHE A 23 -3.69 2.20 12.70
N VAL A 24 -2.80 2.82 11.92
CA VAL A 24 -1.47 3.21 12.38
C VAL A 24 -1.57 4.16 13.57
N TRP A 25 -2.47 5.14 13.50
CA TRP A 25 -2.72 6.08 14.60
C TRP A 25 -3.31 5.40 15.85
N MET A 26 -4.22 4.44 15.70
CA MET A 26 -4.76 3.66 16.82
C MET A 26 -3.65 2.87 17.53
N VAL A 27 -2.74 2.24 16.78
CA VAL A 27 -1.60 1.53 17.37
C VAL A 27 -0.66 2.52 18.06
N TRP A 28 -0.39 3.66 17.43
CA TRP A 28 0.46 4.71 17.99
C TRP A 28 -0.04 5.22 19.34
N THR A 29 -1.36 5.41 19.47
CA THR A 29 -2.00 5.93 20.69
C THR A 29 -2.32 4.85 21.72
N SER A 30 -2.20 3.56 21.39
CA SER A 30 -2.55 2.44 22.26
C SER A 30 -1.67 2.27 23.50
N GLY A 31 -0.51 2.93 23.57
CA GLY A 31 0.48 2.75 24.64
C GLY A 31 1.24 1.41 24.59
N GLN A 32 1.07 0.62 23.52
CA GLN A 32 1.80 -0.64 23.33
C GLN A 32 3.27 -0.41 22.94
N LEU A 33 3.57 0.70 22.26
CA LEU A 33 4.93 1.11 21.89
C LEU A 33 5.57 1.84 23.07
N LYS A 34 6.16 1.08 24.00
CA LYS A 34 6.65 1.61 25.28
C LYS A 34 8.02 2.30 25.23
N THR A 35 8.79 2.07 24.17
CA THR A 35 10.13 2.63 24.03
C THR A 35 10.30 3.27 22.66
N PRO A 36 11.16 4.32 22.53
CA PRO A 36 11.45 4.94 21.25
C PRO A 36 11.95 3.94 20.19
N GLN A 37 12.65 2.88 20.63
CA GLN A 37 13.11 1.83 19.71
C GLN A 37 11.94 1.05 19.10
N HIS A 38 10.90 0.72 19.88
CA HIS A 38 9.70 0.05 19.35
C HIS A 38 8.92 0.95 18.38
N GLU A 39 8.82 2.24 18.68
CA GLU A 39 8.19 3.22 17.79
C GLU A 39 8.91 3.33 16.44
N ILE A 40 10.24 3.45 16.46
CA ILE A 40 11.07 3.48 15.25
C ILE A 40 10.91 2.18 14.47
N MET A 41 10.97 1.04 15.15
CA MET A 41 10.84 -0.27 14.52
C MET A 41 9.47 -0.44 13.86
N PHE A 42 8.40 -0.04 14.55
CA PHE A 42 7.04 -0.01 14.02
C PHE A 42 6.96 0.83 12.74
N PHE A 43 7.40 2.09 12.78
CA PHE A 43 7.34 2.96 11.59
C PHE A 43 8.20 2.44 10.43
N SER A 44 9.38 1.90 10.73
CA SER A 44 10.33 1.39 9.73
C SER A 44 9.81 0.17 8.97
N VAL A 45 8.85 -0.57 9.53
CA VAL A 45 8.23 -1.74 8.87
C VAL A 45 6.92 -1.33 8.20
N VAL A 46 6.10 -0.58 8.91
CA VAL A 46 4.72 -0.26 8.53
C VAL A 46 4.69 0.66 7.31
N VAL A 47 5.44 1.76 7.33
CA VAL A 47 5.44 2.75 6.22
C VAL A 47 6.01 2.14 4.93
N PRO A 48 7.20 1.50 4.94
CA PRO A 48 7.71 0.87 3.72
C PRO A 48 6.83 -0.27 3.23
N GLY A 49 6.24 -1.06 4.13
CA GLY A 49 5.30 -2.13 3.77
C GLY A 49 4.11 -1.61 2.96
N PHE A 50 3.49 -0.50 3.39
CA PHE A 50 2.39 0.11 2.67
C PHE A 50 2.79 0.60 1.27
N ILE A 51 3.96 1.24 1.16
CA ILE A 51 4.50 1.72 -0.12
C ILE A 51 4.75 0.53 -1.06
N LEU A 52 5.34 -0.56 -0.57
CA LEU A 52 5.60 -1.77 -1.36
C LEU A 52 4.31 -2.38 -1.90
N ILE A 53 3.26 -2.46 -1.08
CA ILE A 53 1.95 -2.94 -1.54
C ILE A 53 1.42 -2.02 -2.64
N TYR A 54 1.43 -0.69 -2.45
CA TYR A 54 0.99 0.25 -3.47
C TYR A 54 1.73 0.08 -4.81
N LEU A 55 3.07 -0.03 -4.75
CA LEU A 55 3.91 -0.22 -5.94
C LEU A 55 3.68 -1.57 -6.63
N SER A 56 3.36 -2.61 -5.86
CA SER A 56 3.13 -3.97 -6.40
C SER A 56 2.00 -4.01 -7.44
N GLY A 57 0.95 -3.20 -7.27
CA GLY A 57 -0.13 -3.09 -8.26
C GLY A 57 0.38 -2.66 -9.64
N PHE A 58 1.30 -1.68 -9.69
CA PHE A 58 1.89 -1.23 -10.96
C PHE A 58 2.78 -2.29 -11.60
N LEU A 59 3.51 -3.07 -10.79
CA LEU A 59 4.30 -4.20 -11.28
C LEU A 59 3.41 -5.27 -11.92
N ILE A 60 2.26 -5.58 -11.29
CA ILE A 60 1.25 -6.49 -11.83
C ILE A 60 0.68 -5.94 -13.14
N ALA A 61 0.28 -4.67 -13.17
CA ALA A 61 -0.25 -4.02 -14.36
C ALA A 61 0.75 -4.08 -15.53
N LYS A 62 2.02 -3.77 -15.27
CA LYS A 62 3.12 -3.84 -16.25
C LYS A 62 3.33 -5.26 -16.76
N ARG A 63 3.32 -6.27 -15.86
CA ARG A 63 3.48 -7.68 -16.24
C ARG A 63 2.33 -8.17 -17.12
N HIS A 64 1.10 -7.81 -16.80
CA HIS A 64 -0.07 -8.15 -17.61
C HIS A 64 -0.03 -7.50 -18.99
N ALA A 65 0.31 -6.21 -19.07
CA ALA A 65 0.44 -5.51 -20.35
C ALA A 65 1.53 -6.12 -21.25
N LYS A 66 2.68 -6.52 -20.66
CA LYS A 66 3.74 -7.24 -21.40
C LYS A 66 3.25 -8.59 -21.92
N LYS A 67 2.48 -9.34 -21.12
CA LYS A 67 1.93 -10.64 -21.53
C LYS A 67 0.94 -10.49 -22.69
N GLN A 68 0.06 -9.49 -22.65
CA GLN A 68 -0.90 -9.24 -23.73
C GLN A 68 -0.22 -8.85 -25.05
N ARG A 69 0.82 -8.00 -25.01
CA ARG A 69 1.61 -7.62 -26.21
C ARG A 69 2.42 -8.76 -26.80
N SER A 70 2.73 -9.79 -26.02
CA SER A 70 3.48 -10.97 -26.50
C SER A 70 2.58 -11.98 -27.23
N ILE A 71 1.26 -11.86 -27.09
CA ILE A 71 0.27 -12.81 -27.63
C ILE A 71 -0.40 -12.23 -28.89
N SER A 72 -0.33 -10.91 -29.12
CA SER A 72 -0.71 -10.23 -30.37
C SER A 72 0.42 -10.21 -31.37
#